data_AF-A0A9P8AEI7-F1
#
_entry.id   AF-A0A9P8AEI7-F1
#
_cell.length_a   1.000
_cell.length_b   1.000
_cell.length_c   1.000
_cell.angle_alpha   90.00
_cell.angle_beta   90.00
_cell.angle_gamma   90.00
#
_symmetry.space_group_name_H-M   'P 1'
#
loop_
_entity.id
_entity.type
_entity.pdbx_description
1 polymer ?
#
loop_
_entity_poly.entity_id
_entity_poly.type
_entity_poly.pdbx_seq_one_letter_code
_entity_poly.pdbx_strand_id
1 'polypeptide(L)'
;MFSHRLAEHGFDVFQMLAVDLLHKFELGVWKATFTHLIRILVSFKADLVLDNRYHQTPTFGGFVICRFHNNVSEMKKLAAHDFKDILQCAIPCFEGMFTSHTGLNQIVSDLLFDLSHWHALAKLRIPDDSTILSLEEVTKSLGSSLRRFATQVKDIPMKELSSEVDHRGHRAAKKAAKASTEKSGKGGKQDTEAMAVARVAEKAVKATGTKLHEFNLSTAKECGTTDSYSTLNVKVEYRLSKKRYGQMNRNNFEAQVARADKRVCAMCKVSQQIKSVYGAPKRLACKILGLPE
;
A
#
# COMPACT_ATOMS: atom_id res chain seq x y z
N MET A 1 12.49 -30.16 5.39
CA MET A 1 12.61 -28.78 5.90
C MET A 1 13.94 -28.22 5.43
N PHE A 2 13.92 -27.28 4.49
CA PHE A 2 15.13 -26.59 4.00
C PHE A 2 15.89 -25.89 5.15
N SER A 3 15.14 -25.36 6.13
CA SER A 3 15.69 -24.69 7.31
C SER A 3 16.62 -25.56 8.15
N HIS A 4 16.24 -26.82 8.39
CA HIS A 4 17.00 -27.72 9.26
C HIS A 4 18.34 -28.13 8.64
N ARG A 5 18.40 -28.30 7.31
CA ARG A 5 19.62 -28.68 6.58
C ARG A 5 20.60 -27.51 6.41
N LEU A 6 20.09 -26.28 6.32
CA LEU A 6 20.91 -25.07 6.24
C LEU A 6 21.45 -24.63 7.60
N ALA A 7 20.71 -24.90 8.68
CA ALA A 7 21.16 -24.63 10.04
C ALA A 7 22.46 -25.37 10.40
N GLU A 8 22.66 -26.59 9.88
CA GLU A 8 23.90 -27.37 10.04
C GLU A 8 25.14 -26.67 9.45
N HIS A 9 24.93 -25.75 8.50
CA HIS A 9 25.98 -24.97 7.84
C HIS A 9 26.14 -23.57 8.46
N GLY A 10 25.50 -23.31 9.62
CA GLY A 10 25.52 -22.01 10.29
C GLY A 10 24.70 -20.91 9.59
N PHE A 11 23.85 -21.28 8.62
CA PHE A 11 23.02 -20.33 7.90
C PHE A 11 21.71 -20.04 8.65
N ASP A 12 21.51 -18.76 9.02
CA ASP A 12 20.27 -18.30 9.62
C ASP A 12 19.20 -18.08 8.55
N VAL A 13 18.14 -18.89 8.61
CA VAL A 13 17.00 -18.83 7.69
C VAL A 13 16.26 -17.49 7.77
N PHE A 14 16.32 -16.80 8.92
CA PHE A 14 15.70 -15.49 9.08
C PHE A 14 16.40 -14.40 8.26
N GLN A 15 17.69 -14.55 7.95
CA GLN A 15 18.42 -13.64 7.06
C GLN A 15 17.97 -13.76 5.59
N MET A 16 17.38 -14.89 5.21
CA MET A 16 16.81 -15.06 3.85
C MET A 16 15.49 -14.30 3.66
N LEU A 17 14.79 -13.96 4.75
CA LEU A 17 13.47 -13.33 4.67
C LEU A 17 13.59 -11.82 4.50
N ALA A 18 13.79 -11.39 3.25
CA ALA A 18 13.83 -9.98 2.90
C ALA A 18 12.54 -9.25 3.33
N VAL A 19 12.70 -8.07 3.93
CA VAL A 19 11.60 -7.22 4.39
C VAL A 19 10.81 -6.69 3.19
N ASP A 20 9.54 -7.09 3.11
CA ASP A 20 8.64 -6.63 2.05
C ASP A 20 8.04 -5.26 2.37
N LEU A 21 8.39 -4.25 1.56
CA LEU A 21 7.89 -2.88 1.63
C LEU A 21 6.35 -2.82 1.59
N LEU A 22 5.73 -3.69 0.77
CA LEU A 22 4.29 -3.76 0.56
C LEU A 22 3.54 -4.13 1.85
N HIS A 23 4.02 -5.15 2.56
CA HIS A 23 3.32 -5.65 3.75
C HIS A 23 3.65 -4.83 4.99
N LYS A 24 4.90 -4.41 5.14
CA LYS A 24 5.38 -3.81 6.39
C LYS A 24 5.11 -2.30 6.43
N PHE A 25 5.28 -1.60 5.31
CA PHE A 25 5.04 -0.17 5.25
C PHE A 25 3.69 0.15 4.63
N GLU A 26 3.44 -0.24 3.38
CA GLU A 26 2.24 0.18 2.65
C GLU A 26 0.96 -0.31 3.35
N LEU A 27 0.89 -1.60 3.71
CA LEU A 27 -0.22 -2.17 4.49
C LEU A 27 -0.11 -1.99 6.01
N GLY A 28 1.10 -1.73 6.51
CA GLY A 28 1.35 -1.61 7.95
C GLY A 28 1.24 -0.18 8.42
N VAL A 29 2.34 0.55 8.29
CA VAL A 29 2.47 1.96 8.73
C VAL A 29 1.51 2.86 7.97
N TRP A 30 1.58 2.88 6.65
CA TRP A 30 0.84 3.84 5.85
C TRP A 30 -0.67 3.63 5.94
N LYS A 31 -1.16 2.40 5.75
CA LYS A 31 -2.58 2.10 5.93
C LYS A 31 -3.11 2.54 7.31
N ALA A 32 -2.35 2.31 8.38
CA ALA A 32 -2.77 2.72 9.73
C ALA A 32 -2.85 4.25 9.86
N THR A 33 -1.82 4.97 9.38
CA THR A 33 -1.81 6.44 9.37
C THR A 33 -2.93 6.99 8.50
N PHE A 34 -3.14 6.43 7.32
CA PHE A 34 -4.20 6.83 6.39
C PHE A 34 -5.59 6.63 6.99
N THR A 35 -5.87 5.47 7.61
CA THR A 35 -7.13 5.25 8.33
C THR A 35 -7.35 6.31 9.41
N HIS A 36 -6.30 6.71 10.12
CA HIS A 36 -6.41 7.76 11.13
C HIS A 36 -6.79 9.12 10.51
N LEU A 37 -6.14 9.52 9.41
CA LEU A 37 -6.47 10.74 8.68
C LEU A 37 -7.92 10.74 8.19
N ILE A 38 -8.41 9.62 7.66
CA ILE A 38 -9.81 9.49 7.21
C ILE A 38 -10.79 9.67 8.39
N ARG A 39 -10.52 9.08 9.57
CA ARG A 39 -11.40 9.24 10.73
C ARG A 39 -11.52 10.69 11.20
N ILE A 40 -10.42 11.43 11.13
CA ILE A 40 -10.41 12.86 11.42
C ILE A 40 -11.31 13.58 10.38
N LEU A 41 -11.10 13.33 9.09
CA LEU A 41 -11.90 13.96 8.02
C LEU A 41 -13.39 13.64 8.08
N VAL A 42 -13.77 12.40 8.39
CA VAL A 42 -15.17 11.99 8.58
C VAL A 42 -15.80 12.74 9.76
N SER A 43 -15.02 13.04 10.80
CA SER A 43 -15.49 13.82 11.95
C SER A 43 -15.78 15.28 11.56
N PHE A 44 -15.02 15.83 10.62
CA PHE A 44 -15.25 17.16 10.01
C PHE A 44 -16.19 17.15 8.79
N LYS A 45 -16.72 15.99 8.37
CA LYS A 45 -17.55 15.82 7.16
C LYS A 45 -16.86 16.32 5.87
N ALA A 46 -15.55 16.09 5.76
CA ALA A 46 -14.72 16.49 4.62
C ALA A 46 -14.27 15.30 3.74
N ASP A 47 -14.86 14.12 3.95
CA ASP A 47 -14.58 12.87 3.22
C ASP A 47 -14.90 12.97 1.72
N LEU A 48 -16.06 13.52 1.35
CA LEU A 48 -16.45 13.69 -0.05
C LEU A 48 -15.51 14.63 -0.81
N VAL A 49 -14.93 15.63 -0.13
CA VAL A 49 -13.97 16.56 -0.73
C VAL A 49 -12.67 15.83 -1.06
N LEU A 50 -12.20 14.96 -0.17
CA LEU A 50 -11.02 14.14 -0.40
C LEU A 50 -11.22 13.23 -1.62
N ASP A 51 -12.36 12.53 -1.68
CA ASP A 51 -12.65 11.60 -2.77
C ASP A 51 -12.70 12.32 -4.13
N ASN A 52 -13.32 13.50 -4.18
CA ASN A 52 -13.32 14.32 -5.39
C ASN A 52 -11.90 14.70 -5.84
N ARG A 53 -10.99 15.04 -4.92
CA ARG A 53 -9.60 15.38 -5.25
C ARG A 53 -8.83 14.17 -5.79
N TYR A 54 -9.02 12.98 -5.21
CA TYR A 54 -8.44 11.75 -5.77
C TYR A 54 -9.00 11.42 -7.16
N HIS A 55 -10.30 11.61 -7.38
CA HIS A 55 -10.92 11.39 -8.69
C HIS A 55 -10.41 12.37 -9.76
N GLN A 56 -10.00 13.57 -9.36
CA GLN A 56 -9.40 14.60 -10.22
C GLN A 56 -7.90 14.38 -10.48
N THR A 57 -7.26 13.46 -9.76
CA THR A 57 -5.83 13.19 -9.94
C THR A 57 -5.61 12.58 -11.33
N PRO A 58 -4.74 13.18 -12.17
CA PRO A 58 -4.49 12.68 -13.51
C PRO A 58 -3.74 11.34 -13.45
N THR A 59 -3.99 10.48 -14.43
CA THR A 59 -3.24 9.23 -14.58
C THR A 59 -1.81 9.53 -15.01
N PHE A 60 -0.83 8.83 -14.42
CA PHE A 60 0.60 9.03 -14.72
C PHE A 60 1.29 7.71 -15.09
N GLY A 61 2.20 7.78 -16.06
CA GLY A 61 3.13 6.68 -16.39
C GLY A 61 2.50 5.43 -17.00
N GLY A 62 1.33 5.52 -17.64
CA GLY A 62 0.63 4.42 -18.34
C GLY A 62 0.07 3.31 -17.43
N PHE A 63 0.76 3.00 -16.33
CA PHE A 63 0.44 1.96 -15.34
C PHE A 63 0.98 2.28 -13.94
N VAL A 64 1.53 3.48 -13.70
CA VAL A 64 2.17 3.85 -12.42
C VAL A 64 1.17 4.45 -11.46
N ILE A 65 0.36 5.41 -11.93
CA ILE A 65 -0.78 5.98 -11.19
C ILE A 65 -2.02 5.77 -12.07
N CYS A 66 -2.88 4.86 -11.64
CA CYS A 66 -4.15 4.57 -12.28
C CYS A 66 -5.24 5.51 -11.77
N ARG A 67 -6.33 5.63 -12.53
CA ARG A 67 -7.49 6.43 -12.12
C ARG A 67 -8.14 5.82 -10.86
N PHE A 68 -8.33 6.63 -9.82
CA PHE A 68 -9.12 6.26 -8.66
C PHE A 68 -10.60 6.24 -9.05
N HIS A 69 -11.20 5.04 -9.05
CA HIS A 69 -12.59 4.83 -9.49
C HIS A 69 -13.56 4.68 -8.32
N ASN A 70 -13.07 4.22 -7.17
CA ASN A 70 -13.84 4.11 -5.94
C ASN A 70 -13.45 5.23 -4.99
N ASN A 71 -14.38 5.60 -4.13
CA ASN A 71 -14.13 6.47 -2.97
C ASN A 71 -12.96 5.90 -2.15
N VAL A 72 -11.91 6.71 -2.01
CA VAL A 72 -10.69 6.34 -1.29
C VAL A 72 -10.96 6.37 0.22
N SER A 73 -11.82 7.27 0.67
CA SER A 73 -12.27 7.40 2.06
C SER A 73 -12.93 6.13 2.60
N GLU A 74 -13.67 5.39 1.78
CA GLU A 74 -14.33 4.14 2.18
C GLU A 74 -13.34 2.99 2.42
N MET A 75 -12.15 3.07 1.82
CA MET A 75 -11.10 2.06 1.88
C MET A 75 -11.56 0.63 1.48
N LYS A 76 -12.63 0.51 0.69
CA LYS A 76 -13.20 -0.78 0.27
C LYS A 76 -12.48 -1.34 -0.95
N LYS A 77 -12.28 -2.66 -0.95
CA LYS A 77 -11.69 -3.42 -2.07
C LYS A 77 -10.30 -2.91 -2.51
N LEU A 78 -9.59 -2.19 -1.66
CA LEU A 78 -8.21 -1.78 -1.90
C LEU A 78 -7.26 -2.96 -1.70
N ALA A 79 -6.46 -3.25 -2.71
CA ALA A 79 -5.31 -4.12 -2.58
C ALA A 79 -4.09 -3.31 -2.12
N ALA A 80 -3.05 -4.02 -1.66
CA ALA A 80 -1.86 -3.40 -1.09
C ALA A 80 -1.21 -2.32 -1.97
N HIS A 81 -1.17 -2.54 -3.29
CA HIS A 81 -0.63 -1.58 -4.24
C HIS A 81 -1.44 -0.28 -4.38
N ASP A 82 -2.73 -0.30 -4.05
CA ASP A 82 -3.54 0.92 -4.14
C ASP A 82 -3.13 1.89 -3.03
N PHE A 83 -2.70 1.37 -1.86
CA PHE A 83 -2.16 2.20 -0.78
C PHE A 83 -0.90 2.96 -1.20
N LYS A 84 -0.03 2.34 -2.00
CA LYS A 84 1.12 3.02 -2.59
C LYS A 84 0.69 4.22 -3.43
N ASP A 85 -0.25 4.00 -4.34
CA ASP A 85 -0.67 5.03 -5.31
C ASP A 85 -1.42 6.16 -4.58
N ILE A 86 -2.20 5.82 -3.54
CA ILE A 86 -2.82 6.80 -2.63
C ILE A 86 -1.75 7.65 -1.95
N LEU A 87 -0.67 7.05 -1.41
CA LEU A 87 0.42 7.81 -0.78
C LEU A 87 1.08 8.79 -1.74
N GLN A 88 1.37 8.34 -2.97
CA GLN A 88 2.02 9.16 -4.00
C GLN A 88 1.19 10.40 -4.38
N CYS A 89 -0.14 10.33 -4.24
CA CYS A 89 -1.05 11.42 -4.56
C CYS A 89 -1.59 12.14 -3.31
N ALA A 90 -1.15 11.77 -2.11
CA ALA A 90 -1.77 12.23 -0.87
C ALA A 90 -1.55 13.73 -0.62
N ILE A 91 -0.33 14.24 -0.81
CA ILE A 91 0.02 15.64 -0.50
C ILE A 91 -0.97 16.64 -1.13
N PRO A 92 -1.18 16.67 -2.46
CA PRO A 92 -2.14 17.60 -3.06
C PRO A 92 -3.59 17.30 -2.69
N CYS A 93 -3.94 16.04 -2.39
CA CYS A 93 -5.30 15.69 -1.99
C CYS A 93 -5.64 16.19 -0.58
N PHE A 94 -4.68 16.17 0.35
CA PHE A 94 -4.86 16.58 1.75
C PHE A 94 -4.61 18.08 2.00
N GLU A 95 -4.05 18.79 1.02
CA GLU A 95 -3.69 20.20 1.16
C GLU A 95 -4.89 21.08 1.51
N GLY A 96 -4.84 21.76 2.66
CA GLY A 96 -5.88 22.69 3.07
C GLY A 96 -7.18 22.01 3.50
N MET A 97 -7.16 20.71 3.84
CA MET A 97 -8.35 20.00 4.33
C MET A 97 -8.69 20.31 5.79
N PHE A 98 -7.71 20.72 6.59
CA PHE A 98 -7.85 20.94 8.04
C PHE A 98 -7.93 22.43 8.39
N THR A 99 -8.79 23.19 7.72
CA THR A 99 -8.93 24.65 7.91
C THR A 99 -9.38 25.04 9.32
N SER A 100 -10.10 24.17 10.03
CA SER A 100 -10.61 24.43 11.39
C SER A 100 -9.54 24.34 12.49
N HIS A 101 -8.39 23.73 12.22
CA HIS A 101 -7.30 23.59 13.19
C HIS A 101 -5.99 24.10 12.55
N THR A 102 -5.65 25.34 12.85
CA THR A 102 -4.59 26.13 12.19
C THR A 102 -3.21 25.46 12.20
N GLY A 103 -2.95 24.52 13.11
CA GLY A 103 -1.69 23.76 13.17
C GLY A 103 -1.70 22.38 12.50
N LEU A 104 -2.86 21.75 12.32
CA LEU A 104 -2.92 20.35 11.86
C LEU A 104 -2.57 20.22 10.38
N ASN A 105 -2.97 21.18 9.55
CA ASN A 105 -2.70 21.12 8.12
C ASN A 105 -1.18 21.05 7.84
N GLN A 106 -0.38 21.87 8.53
CA GLN A 106 1.08 21.83 8.41
C GLN A 106 1.64 20.49 8.88
N ILE A 107 1.20 20.00 10.04
CA ILE A 107 1.70 18.74 10.61
C ILE A 107 1.36 17.55 9.69
N VAL A 108 0.17 17.53 9.10
CA VAL A 108 -0.23 16.47 8.16
C VAL A 108 0.58 16.57 6.87
N SER A 109 0.78 17.78 6.32
CA SER A 109 1.63 17.97 5.14
C SER A 109 3.07 17.53 5.39
N ASP A 110 3.67 17.92 6.52
CA ASP A 110 5.02 17.50 6.93
C ASP A 110 5.09 15.96 7.05
N LEU A 111 4.09 15.35 7.69
CA LEU A 111 4.02 13.89 7.84
C LEU A 111 3.87 13.17 6.49
N LEU A 112 3.00 13.65 5.60
CA LEU A 112 2.81 13.06 4.26
C LEU A 112 4.06 13.23 3.41
N PHE A 113 4.78 14.34 3.56
CA PHE A 113 6.08 14.55 2.95
C PHE A 113 7.11 13.53 3.46
N ASP A 114 7.27 13.40 4.77
CA ASP A 114 8.23 12.44 5.36
C ASP A 114 7.91 10.99 4.95
N LEU A 115 6.62 10.60 4.94
CA LEU A 115 6.17 9.28 4.49
C LEU A 115 6.53 9.04 3.02
N SER A 116 6.28 10.04 2.16
CA SER A 116 6.55 9.95 0.72
C SER A 116 8.05 9.93 0.44
N HIS A 117 8.82 10.76 1.15
CA HIS A 117 10.26 10.87 1.01
C HIS A 117 10.96 9.58 1.46
N TRP A 118 10.56 9.05 2.62
CA TRP A 118 11.02 7.75 3.09
C TRP A 118 10.66 6.62 2.11
N HIS A 119 9.42 6.60 1.59
CA HIS A 119 8.98 5.57 0.64
C HIS A 119 9.76 5.63 -0.67
N ALA A 120 10.05 6.84 -1.16
CA ALA A 120 10.86 7.04 -2.35
C ALA A 120 12.28 6.49 -2.15
N LEU A 121 12.94 6.83 -1.05
CA LEU A 121 14.29 6.33 -0.72
C LEU A 121 14.32 4.82 -0.54
N ALA A 122 13.36 4.26 0.20
CA ALA A 122 13.22 2.81 0.41
C ALA A 122 12.98 2.03 -0.90
N LYS A 123 12.54 2.70 -1.95
CA LYS A 123 12.23 2.12 -3.26
C LYS A 123 13.32 2.35 -4.30
N LEU A 124 14.37 3.10 -3.98
CA LEU A 124 15.47 3.32 -4.90
C LEU A 124 16.16 2.01 -5.27
N ARG A 125 16.55 1.92 -6.54
CA ARG A 125 17.03 0.69 -7.18
C ARG A 125 18.54 0.48 -7.03
N ILE A 126 19.31 1.42 -6.50
CA ILE A 126 20.74 1.28 -6.24
C ILE A 126 21.03 2.04 -4.95
N PRO A 127 21.13 1.38 -3.79
CA PRO A 127 21.49 2.05 -2.55
C PRO A 127 23.00 2.28 -2.51
N ASP A 128 23.43 3.53 -2.64
CA ASP A 128 24.79 3.96 -2.28
C ASP A 128 24.87 4.18 -0.75
N ASP A 129 26.07 4.15 -0.17
CA ASP A 129 26.27 4.40 1.27
C ASP A 129 25.64 5.74 1.73
N SER A 130 25.69 6.75 0.86
CA SER A 130 25.02 8.04 1.09
C SER A 130 23.50 7.91 1.20
N THR A 131 22.87 7.12 0.33
CA THR A 131 21.41 6.90 0.36
C THR A 131 20.97 6.12 1.58
N ILE A 132 21.81 5.21 2.07
CA ILE A 132 21.59 4.46 3.31
C ILE A 132 21.59 5.41 4.50
N LEU A 133 22.58 6.32 4.58
CA LEU A 133 22.64 7.35 5.61
C LEU A 133 21.43 8.30 5.53
N SER A 134 21.05 8.75 4.33
CA SER A 134 19.84 9.54 4.14
C SER A 134 18.58 8.78 4.58
N LEU A 135 18.49 7.47 4.31
CA LEU A 135 17.35 6.67 4.75
C LEU A 135 17.30 6.56 6.29
N GLU A 136 18.43 6.46 6.98
CA GLU A 136 18.47 6.50 8.46
C GLU A 136 17.97 7.85 9.00
N GLU A 137 18.45 8.95 8.43
CA GLU A 137 18.06 10.30 8.84
C GLU A 137 16.56 10.53 8.62
N VAL A 138 16.07 10.17 7.43
CA VAL A 138 14.66 10.29 7.08
C VAL A 138 13.79 9.37 7.95
N THR A 139 14.28 8.20 8.35
CA THR A 139 13.57 7.32 9.29
C THR A 139 13.42 7.98 10.67
N LYS A 140 14.45 8.72 11.13
CA LYS A 140 14.39 9.50 12.38
C LYS A 140 13.40 10.67 12.25
N SER A 141 13.43 11.39 11.14
CA SER A 141 12.48 12.47 10.82
C SER A 141 11.04 11.94 10.83
N LEU A 142 10.78 10.89 10.06
CA LEU A 142 9.47 10.24 9.96
C LEU A 142 8.95 9.76 11.31
N GLY A 143 9.80 9.12 12.13
CA GLY A 143 9.41 8.71 13.48
C GLY A 143 9.04 9.90 14.38
N SER A 144 9.69 11.05 14.20
CA SER A 144 9.42 12.28 14.94
C SER A 144 8.10 12.92 14.49
N SER A 145 7.86 12.99 13.19
CA SER A 145 6.60 13.48 12.61
C SER A 145 5.40 12.61 12.97
N LEU A 146 5.56 11.28 12.98
CA LEU A 146 4.52 10.34 13.44
C LEU A 146 4.18 10.55 14.92
N ARG A 147 5.19 10.73 15.78
CA ARG A 147 4.98 11.04 17.21
C ARG A 147 4.31 12.39 17.40
N ARG A 148 4.74 13.43 16.68
CA ARG A 148 4.15 14.76 16.73
C ARG A 148 2.67 14.74 16.31
N PHE A 149 2.36 14.04 15.22
CA PHE A 149 0.99 13.82 14.76
C PHE A 149 0.14 13.09 15.81
N ALA A 150 0.65 11.99 16.37
CA ALA A 150 -0.07 11.23 17.41
C ALA A 150 -0.41 12.08 18.65
N THR A 151 0.52 12.95 19.08
CA THR A 151 0.28 13.85 20.21
C THR A 151 -0.82 14.88 19.91
N GLN A 152 -0.83 15.42 18.69
CA GLN A 152 -1.77 16.48 18.30
C GLN A 152 -3.18 15.97 18.01
N VAL A 153 -3.31 14.75 17.52
CA VAL A 153 -4.62 14.15 17.21
C VAL A 153 -5.30 13.55 18.46
N LYS A 154 -4.57 13.39 19.57
CA LYS A 154 -5.06 12.77 20.80
C LYS A 154 -6.38 13.38 21.31
N ASP A 155 -6.53 14.71 21.17
CA ASP A 155 -7.66 15.46 21.71
C ASP A 155 -8.79 15.67 20.68
N ILE A 156 -8.63 15.18 19.44
CA ILE A 156 -9.63 15.35 18.39
C ILE A 156 -10.68 14.24 18.50
N PRO A 157 -11.99 14.57 18.53
CA PRO A 157 -13.04 13.57 18.53
C PRO A 157 -13.00 12.80 17.20
N MET A 158 -12.66 11.51 17.26
CA MET A 158 -12.62 10.62 16.11
C MET A 158 -13.84 9.71 16.08
N LYS A 159 -14.45 9.57 14.91
CA LYS A 159 -15.50 8.58 14.64
C LYS A 159 -14.90 7.32 14.01
N GLU A 160 -15.45 6.16 14.37
CA GLU A 160 -15.16 4.91 13.66
C GLU A 160 -15.66 4.99 12.21
N LEU A 161 -14.95 4.32 11.30
CA LEU A 161 -15.39 4.20 9.92
C LEU A 161 -16.58 3.23 9.85
N SER A 162 -17.52 3.44 8.92
CA SER A 162 -18.70 2.56 8.75
C SER A 162 -18.32 1.08 8.64
N SER A 163 -17.27 0.77 7.86
CA SER A 163 -16.76 -0.61 7.72
C SER A 163 -16.25 -1.21 9.04
N GLU A 164 -15.74 -0.39 9.97
CA GLU A 164 -15.25 -0.86 11.27
C GLU A 164 -16.42 -1.18 12.21
N VAL A 165 -17.46 -0.33 12.19
CA VAL A 165 -18.72 -0.56 12.89
C VAL A 165 -19.35 -1.88 12.41
N ASP A 166 -19.40 -2.10 11.10
CA ASP A 166 -19.91 -3.34 10.50
C ASP A 166 -19.09 -4.56 10.93
N HIS A 167 -17.76 -4.46 10.89
CA HIS A 167 -16.87 -5.54 11.34
C HIS A 167 -17.01 -5.84 12.84
N ARG A 168 -17.21 -4.82 13.67
CA ARG A 168 -17.48 -4.99 15.11
C ARG A 168 -18.83 -5.66 15.31
N GLY A 169 -19.86 -5.25 14.59
CA GLY A 169 -21.19 -5.88 14.58
C GLY A 169 -21.13 -7.36 14.21
N HIS A 170 -20.42 -7.70 13.13
CA HIS A 170 -20.21 -9.10 12.73
C HIS A 170 -19.43 -9.92 13.75
N ARG A 171 -18.39 -9.35 14.39
CA ARG A 171 -17.63 -10.02 15.45
C ARG A 171 -18.49 -10.25 16.69
N ALA A 172 -19.30 -9.26 17.08
CA ALA A 172 -20.24 -9.38 18.20
C ALA A 172 -21.29 -10.46 17.92
N ALA A 173 -21.89 -10.46 16.72
CA ALA A 173 -22.84 -11.49 16.29
C ALA A 173 -22.21 -12.89 16.26
N LYS A 174 -20.97 -13.03 15.76
CA LYS A 174 -20.24 -14.31 15.73
C LYS A 174 -19.86 -14.80 17.13
N LYS A 175 -19.57 -13.87 18.06
CA LYS A 175 -19.28 -14.20 19.45
C LYS A 175 -20.55 -14.59 20.20
N ALA A 176 -21.68 -13.93 19.94
CA ALA A 176 -23.00 -14.29 20.45
C ALA A 176 -23.47 -15.66 19.92
N ALA A 177 -23.23 -15.94 18.63
CA ALA A 177 -23.54 -17.23 18.01
C ALA A 177 -22.61 -18.37 18.47
N LYS A 178 -21.42 -18.07 19.02
CA LYS A 178 -20.57 -19.06 19.69
C LYS A 178 -20.91 -19.27 21.16
N ALA A 179 -21.50 -18.26 21.82
CA ALA A 179 -21.95 -18.35 23.20
C ALA A 179 -23.18 -19.26 23.38
N SER A 180 -23.87 -19.64 22.30
CA SER A 180 -24.96 -20.62 22.32
C SER A 180 -24.49 -22.08 22.31
N THR A 181 -23.17 -22.37 22.28
CA THR A 181 -22.65 -23.75 22.22
C THR A 181 -21.90 -24.20 23.49
N GLU A 182 -21.52 -23.32 24.42
CA GLU A 182 -20.85 -23.74 25.67
C GLU A 182 -21.33 -22.91 26.88
N LYS A 183 -21.76 -23.60 27.94
CA LYS A 183 -22.12 -23.00 29.24
C LYS A 183 -20.88 -22.70 30.09
N SER A 184 -20.94 -21.54 30.75
CA SER A 184 -20.20 -21.11 31.94
C SER A 184 -18.87 -20.36 31.73
N GLY A 185 -18.80 -19.15 32.30
CA GLY A 185 -17.51 -18.52 32.64
C GLY A 185 -17.43 -16.99 32.56
N LYS A 186 -17.95 -16.30 33.60
CA LYS A 186 -17.60 -14.96 34.13
C LYS A 186 -17.65 -13.72 33.21
N GLY A 187 -18.49 -12.77 33.64
CA GLY A 187 -18.78 -11.50 32.98
C GLY A 187 -17.55 -10.61 32.77
N GLY A 188 -17.40 -10.15 31.53
CA GLY A 188 -16.52 -9.04 31.17
C GLY A 188 -17.36 -7.77 31.07
N LYS A 189 -16.91 -6.71 31.76
CA LYS A 189 -17.48 -5.35 31.70
C LYS A 189 -17.76 -4.94 30.25
N GLN A 190 -18.94 -4.37 30.02
CA GLN A 190 -19.28 -3.71 28.76
C GLN A 190 -18.33 -2.53 28.57
N ASP A 191 -17.32 -2.68 27.71
CA ASP A 191 -16.52 -1.57 27.24
C ASP A 191 -17.44 -0.66 26.40
N THR A 192 -17.65 0.57 26.88
CA THR A 192 -18.36 1.62 26.14
C THR A 192 -17.65 1.92 24.81
N GLU A 193 -18.39 2.38 23.80
CA GLU A 193 -17.86 2.70 22.46
C GLU A 193 -16.58 3.57 22.49
N ALA A 194 -16.46 4.47 23.47
CA ALA A 194 -15.27 5.28 23.69
C ALA A 194 -13.98 4.48 23.99
N MET A 195 -14.06 3.34 24.68
CA MET A 195 -12.90 2.48 25.00
C MET A 195 -12.43 1.66 23.80
N ALA A 196 -13.32 1.31 22.87
CA ALA A 196 -12.96 0.60 21.64
C ALA A 196 -12.18 1.51 20.68
N VAL A 197 -12.63 2.76 20.50
CA VAL A 197 -11.99 3.78 19.67
C VAL A 197 -10.60 4.14 20.21
N ALA A 198 -10.47 4.35 21.52
CA ALA A 198 -9.20 4.64 22.18
C ALA A 198 -8.18 3.51 21.97
N ARG A 199 -8.61 2.24 22.01
CA ARG A 199 -7.75 1.06 21.76
C ARG A 199 -7.25 0.97 20.33
N VAL A 200 -8.05 1.42 19.35
CA VAL A 200 -7.64 1.43 17.94
C VAL A 200 -6.69 2.58 17.66
N ALA A 201 -6.92 3.75 18.25
CA ALA A 201 -5.95 4.85 18.24
C ALA A 201 -4.62 4.45 18.88
N GLU A 202 -4.66 3.78 20.03
CA GLU A 202 -3.47 3.28 20.72
C GLU A 202 -2.73 2.18 19.92
N LYS A 203 -3.46 1.32 19.19
CA LYS A 203 -2.87 0.36 18.25
C LYS A 203 -2.24 1.00 17.02
N ALA A 204 -2.84 2.06 16.48
CA ALA A 204 -2.26 2.81 15.36
C ALA A 204 -0.96 3.52 15.79
N VAL A 205 -0.93 4.08 17.00
CA VAL A 205 0.26 4.68 17.62
C VAL A 205 1.35 3.63 17.94
N LYS A 206 0.96 2.44 18.44
CA LYS A 206 1.91 1.34 18.66
C LYS A 206 2.48 0.75 17.37
N ALA A 207 1.68 0.68 16.29
CA ALA A 207 2.12 0.22 14.97
C ALA A 207 3.11 1.19 14.32
N THR A 208 3.00 2.49 14.59
CA THR A 208 3.88 3.54 14.06
C THR A 208 5.15 3.75 14.90
N GLY A 209 5.10 3.48 16.21
CA GLY A 209 6.16 3.90 17.14
C GLY A 209 7.37 2.98 17.35
N THR A 210 7.31 1.68 17.02
CA THR A 210 8.30 0.72 17.55
C THR A 210 9.10 -0.09 16.52
N LYS A 211 8.71 -0.14 15.25
CA LYS A 211 9.34 -1.05 14.25
C LYS A 211 9.95 -0.38 13.01
N LEU A 212 9.90 0.95 12.91
CA LEU A 212 10.41 1.64 11.71
C LEU A 212 11.94 1.57 11.58
N HIS A 213 12.67 1.41 12.70
CA HIS A 213 14.14 1.38 12.71
C HIS A 213 14.73 0.09 12.10
N GLU A 214 13.98 -1.01 12.04
CA GLU A 214 14.45 -2.29 11.47
C GLU A 214 14.19 -2.41 9.95
N PHE A 215 13.64 -1.37 9.32
CA PHE A 215 12.81 -1.58 8.13
C PHE A 215 13.56 -1.94 6.84
N ASN A 216 14.79 -1.50 6.61
CA ASN A 216 15.43 -1.79 5.31
C ASN A 216 16.95 -1.72 5.32
N LEU A 217 17.56 -1.27 6.40
CA LEU A 217 18.99 -0.97 6.35
C LEU A 217 19.86 -2.22 6.29
N SER A 218 19.53 -3.23 7.10
CA SER A 218 20.20 -4.53 7.06
C SER A 218 19.84 -5.30 5.79
N THR A 219 18.55 -5.35 5.43
CA THR A 219 18.07 -6.06 4.24
C THR A 219 18.64 -5.49 2.95
N ALA A 220 18.74 -4.17 2.78
CA ALA A 220 19.32 -3.57 1.59
C ALA A 220 20.83 -3.85 1.46
N LYS A 221 21.54 -3.90 2.60
CA LYS A 221 22.96 -4.28 2.64
C LYS A 221 23.19 -5.75 2.30
N GLU A 222 22.31 -6.64 2.73
CA GLU A 222 22.47 -8.10 2.61
C GLU A 222 21.83 -8.68 1.34
N CYS A 223 20.66 -8.21 0.94
CA CYS A 223 19.85 -8.74 -0.17
C CYS A 223 19.86 -7.85 -1.43
N GLY A 224 20.50 -6.68 -1.36
CA GLY A 224 20.55 -5.72 -2.47
C GLY A 224 19.23 -4.99 -2.67
N THR A 225 18.86 -4.76 -3.93
CA THR A 225 17.81 -3.80 -4.31
C THR A 225 16.41 -4.38 -4.11
N THR A 226 15.44 -3.57 -3.69
CA THR A 226 14.04 -4.00 -3.48
C THR A 226 13.43 -4.68 -4.72
N ASP A 227 13.86 -4.31 -5.94
CA ASP A 227 13.41 -4.94 -7.19
C ASP A 227 13.78 -6.43 -7.29
N SER A 228 14.93 -6.82 -6.72
CA SER A 228 15.46 -8.18 -6.79
C SER A 228 14.61 -9.19 -6.02
N TYR A 229 13.94 -8.76 -4.95
CA TYR A 229 13.13 -9.62 -4.09
C TYR A 229 11.66 -9.17 -3.97
N SER A 230 11.25 -8.14 -4.72
CA SER A 230 9.88 -7.65 -4.70
C SER A 230 8.91 -8.63 -5.33
N THR A 231 7.83 -8.95 -4.60
CA THR A 231 6.71 -9.74 -5.10
C THR A 231 5.89 -9.01 -6.17
N LEU A 232 6.11 -7.70 -6.38
CA LEU A 232 5.42 -6.92 -7.40
C LEU A 232 5.74 -7.40 -8.82
N ASN A 233 6.98 -7.84 -9.07
CA ASN A 233 7.40 -8.34 -10.38
C ASN A 233 6.59 -9.58 -10.78
N VAL A 234 6.42 -10.51 -9.84
CA VAL A 234 5.56 -11.69 -10.01
C VAL A 234 4.10 -11.30 -10.24
N LYS A 235 3.60 -10.28 -9.53
CA LYS A 235 2.21 -9.83 -9.64
C LYS A 235 1.89 -9.21 -11.01
N VAL A 236 2.84 -8.48 -11.61
CA VAL A 236 2.67 -7.91 -12.96
C VAL A 236 2.58 -9.01 -14.01
N GLU A 237 3.52 -9.97 -13.98
CA GLU A 237 3.49 -11.13 -14.88
C GLU A 237 2.20 -11.94 -14.71
N TYR A 238 1.80 -12.16 -13.46
CA TYR A 238 0.56 -12.87 -13.16
C TYR A 238 -0.70 -12.18 -13.71
N ARG A 239 -0.73 -10.84 -13.78
CA ARG A 239 -1.84 -10.10 -14.43
C ARG A 239 -1.91 -10.40 -15.93
N LEU A 240 -0.76 -10.41 -16.61
CA LEU A 240 -0.69 -10.74 -18.04
C LEU A 240 -1.14 -12.19 -18.28
N SER A 241 -0.66 -13.14 -17.48
CA SER A 241 -1.08 -14.54 -17.56
C SER A 241 -2.58 -14.69 -17.32
N LYS A 242 -3.16 -14.01 -16.33
CA LYS A 242 -4.62 -14.02 -16.07
C LYS A 242 -5.44 -13.45 -17.23
N LYS A 243 -5.01 -12.33 -17.80
CA LYS A 243 -5.68 -11.71 -18.95
C LYS A 243 -5.70 -12.67 -20.14
N ARG A 244 -4.58 -13.31 -20.44
CA ARG A 244 -4.47 -14.31 -21.51
C ARG A 244 -5.31 -15.56 -21.23
N TYR A 245 -5.29 -16.06 -19.99
CA TYR A 245 -6.13 -17.17 -19.58
C TYR A 245 -7.63 -16.87 -19.77
N GLY A 246 -8.06 -15.64 -19.50
CA GLY A 246 -9.44 -15.19 -19.75
C GLY A 246 -9.84 -15.16 -21.24
N GLN A 247 -8.88 -15.03 -22.15
CA GLN A 247 -9.10 -14.98 -23.61
C GLN A 247 -9.05 -16.36 -24.29
N MET A 248 -8.81 -17.44 -23.54
CA MET A 248 -8.59 -18.79 -24.07
C MET A 248 -9.76 -19.73 -23.76
N ASN A 249 -9.86 -20.84 -24.50
CA ASN A 249 -10.91 -21.86 -24.28
C ASN A 249 -10.69 -22.74 -23.03
N ARG A 250 -9.63 -22.47 -22.26
CA ARG A 250 -9.23 -23.15 -21.00
C ARG A 250 -8.88 -24.64 -21.09
N ASN A 251 -8.88 -25.25 -22.28
CA ASN A 251 -8.46 -26.63 -22.49
C ASN A 251 -6.93 -26.71 -22.69
N ASN A 252 -6.19 -27.49 -21.90
CA ASN A 252 -4.71 -27.51 -21.94
C ASN A 252 -4.10 -26.09 -21.93
N PHE A 253 -4.55 -25.27 -20.98
CA PHE A 253 -4.29 -23.83 -20.96
C PHE A 253 -2.80 -23.47 -20.93
N GLU A 254 -1.95 -24.28 -20.29
CA GLU A 254 -0.51 -24.04 -20.18
C GLU A 254 0.15 -23.91 -21.56
N ALA A 255 -0.13 -24.85 -22.47
CA ALA A 255 0.39 -24.83 -23.83
C ALA A 255 -0.17 -23.66 -24.65
N GLN A 256 -1.38 -23.21 -24.36
CA GLN A 256 -1.99 -22.06 -25.03
C GLN A 256 -1.39 -20.73 -24.55
N VAL A 257 -1.16 -20.59 -23.24
CA VAL A 257 -0.48 -19.44 -22.64
C VAL A 257 0.94 -19.32 -23.20
N ALA A 258 1.71 -20.41 -23.20
CA ALA A 258 3.07 -20.41 -23.76
C ALA A 258 3.11 -20.05 -25.26
N ARG A 259 2.14 -20.54 -26.05
CA ARG A 259 2.01 -20.17 -27.47
C ARG A 259 1.61 -18.71 -27.67
N ALA A 260 0.76 -18.16 -26.79
CA ALA A 260 0.40 -16.74 -26.84
C ALA A 260 1.61 -15.85 -26.48
N ASP A 261 2.39 -16.23 -25.48
CA ASP A 261 3.65 -15.57 -25.13
C ASP A 261 4.63 -15.55 -26.30
N LYS A 262 4.88 -16.72 -26.91
CA LYS A 262 5.75 -16.82 -28.09
C LYS A 262 5.27 -15.94 -29.25
N ARG A 263 3.96 -15.86 -29.49
CA ARG A 263 3.38 -14.98 -30.52
C ARG A 263 3.62 -13.50 -30.22
N VAL A 264 3.40 -13.06 -28.97
CA VAL A 264 3.67 -11.68 -28.56
C VAL A 264 5.16 -11.34 -28.70
N CYS A 265 6.05 -12.21 -28.22
CA CYS A 265 7.50 -12.01 -28.37
C CYS A 265 7.92 -11.92 -29.84
N ALA A 266 7.37 -12.79 -30.71
CA ALA A 266 7.64 -12.74 -32.14
C ALA A 266 7.16 -11.41 -32.77
N MET A 267 5.94 -10.97 -32.43
CA MET A 267 5.41 -9.68 -32.88
C MET A 267 6.23 -8.48 -32.39
N CYS A 268 6.72 -8.51 -31.14
CA CYS A 268 7.60 -7.47 -30.60
C CYS A 268 8.92 -7.41 -31.37
N LYS A 269 9.53 -8.56 -31.70
CA LYS A 269 10.75 -8.63 -32.52
C LYS A 269 10.53 -8.05 -33.92
N VAL A 270 9.44 -8.43 -34.58
CA VAL A 270 9.05 -7.87 -35.88
C VAL A 270 8.83 -6.35 -35.78
N SER A 271 8.14 -5.88 -34.74
CA SER A 271 7.94 -4.44 -34.50
C SER A 271 9.24 -3.69 -34.27
N GLN A 272 10.20 -4.26 -33.54
CA GLN A 272 11.53 -3.69 -33.33
C GLN A 272 12.32 -3.62 -34.64
N GLN A 273 12.29 -4.67 -35.46
CA GLN A 273 12.93 -4.68 -36.78
C GLN A 273 12.31 -3.64 -37.73
N ILE A 274 10.98 -3.51 -37.74
CA ILE A 274 10.30 -2.47 -38.51
C ILE A 274 10.73 -1.07 -38.03
N LYS A 275 10.82 -0.85 -36.71
CA LYS A 275 11.28 0.43 -36.15
C LYS A 275 12.74 0.73 -36.49
N SER A 276 13.62 -0.26 -36.55
CA SER A 276 15.03 -0.06 -36.91
C SER A 276 15.22 0.23 -38.39
N VAL A 277 14.38 -0.34 -39.27
CA VAL A 277 14.48 -0.15 -40.73
C VAL A 277 13.80 1.14 -41.18
N TYR A 278 12.63 1.48 -40.61
CA TYR A 278 11.79 2.57 -41.11
C TYR A 278 11.72 3.79 -40.17
N GLY A 279 12.42 3.75 -39.02
CA GLY A 279 12.25 4.74 -37.95
C GLY A 279 10.90 4.56 -37.22
N ALA A 280 10.73 5.21 -36.06
CA ALA A 280 9.50 5.08 -35.27
C ALA A 280 8.28 5.55 -36.07
N PRO A 281 7.27 4.70 -36.36
CA PRO A 281 6.12 5.12 -37.14
C PRO A 281 5.29 6.11 -36.31
N LYS A 282 5.21 7.36 -36.77
CA LYS A 282 4.56 8.48 -36.06
C LYS A 282 3.07 8.27 -35.74
N ARG A 283 2.36 7.27 -36.29
CA ARG A 283 0.89 7.20 -36.19
C ARG A 283 0.24 5.80 -36.27
N LEU A 284 0.87 4.74 -35.75
CA LEU A 284 0.20 3.43 -35.66
C LEU A 284 -0.24 3.00 -34.25
N ALA A 285 0.12 3.75 -33.19
CA ALA A 285 -0.21 3.36 -31.83
C ALA A 285 -1.71 3.54 -31.46
N CYS A 286 -2.42 4.50 -32.06
CA CYS A 286 -3.82 4.79 -31.69
C CYS A 286 -4.83 3.82 -32.31
N LYS A 287 -4.61 3.34 -33.54
CA LYS A 287 -5.61 2.53 -34.27
C LYS A 287 -5.71 1.06 -33.83
N ILE A 288 -4.65 0.49 -33.26
CA ILE A 288 -4.65 -0.93 -32.83
C ILE A 288 -5.21 -1.10 -31.40
N LEU A 289 -5.24 -0.02 -30.60
CA LEU A 289 -5.64 -0.07 -29.19
C LEU A 289 -7.06 0.45 -28.89
N GLY A 290 -7.80 0.93 -29.90
CA GLY A 290 -9.23 1.26 -29.76
C GLY A 290 -9.54 2.31 -28.70
N LEU A 291 -8.73 3.37 -28.59
CA LEU A 291 -9.03 4.51 -27.73
C LEU A 291 -9.71 5.62 -28.55
N PRO A 292 -10.78 6.26 -28.05
CA PRO A 292 -11.45 7.36 -28.75
C PRO A 292 -10.56 8.61 -28.81
N GLU A 293 -10.73 9.38 -29.90
CA GLU A 293 -10.04 10.65 -30.17
C GLU A 293 -10.29 11.72 -29.10
#